data_AF-A0AAN7CKP2-F1
#
_entry.id   AF-A0AAN7CKP2-F1
#
_cell.length_a   1.000
_cell.length_b   1.000
_cell.length_c   1.000
_cell.angle_alpha   90.00
_cell.angle_beta   90.00
_cell.angle_gamma   90.00
#
_symmetry.space_group_name_H-M   'P 1'
#
loop_
_entity.id
_entity.type
_entity.pdbx_description
1 polymer ?
#
loop_
_entity_poly.entity_id
_entity_poly.type
_entity_poly.pdbx_seq_one_letter_code
_entity_poly.pdbx_strand_id
1 'polypeptide(L)'
;MSNAGHSNVGFPNIYESDDQRTHSRSEAEDLRKHTGENILGFMPKDRQREIDRLREEEIRRKQAEKVKKDPTLAATMHGNAPARGAIIDKELQEEDEAVLRKKGDAMAGKKF
;
A
#
# COMPACT_ATOMS: atom_id res chain seq x y z
N MET A 1 -13.78 -38.64 4.24
CA MET A 1 -12.91 -38.14 5.31
C MET A 1 -11.77 -37.37 4.65
N SER A 2 -11.64 -36.07 4.93
CA SER A 2 -10.65 -35.18 4.28
C SER A 2 -9.24 -35.47 4.80
N ASN A 3 -8.33 -35.83 3.89
CA ASN A 3 -6.98 -36.32 4.17
C ASN A 3 -5.97 -35.19 4.49
N ALA A 4 -6.43 -34.10 5.12
CA ALA A 4 -5.67 -32.85 5.25
C ALA A 4 -4.63 -32.84 6.39
N GLY A 5 -4.37 -33.98 7.05
CA GLY A 5 -3.50 -34.08 8.24
C GLY A 5 -2.30 -35.03 8.11
N HIS A 6 -2.02 -35.62 6.94
CA HIS A 6 -0.94 -36.61 6.77
C HIS A 6 0.41 -36.02 6.33
N SER A 7 0.58 -34.70 6.40
CA SER A 7 1.86 -34.07 6.03
C SER A 7 2.86 -34.15 7.20
N ASN A 8 4.14 -34.36 6.91
CA ASN A 8 5.23 -34.34 7.91
C ASN A 8 5.39 -32.99 8.64
N VAL A 9 4.70 -31.96 8.16
CA VAL A 9 4.73 -30.60 8.69
C VAL A 9 3.38 -30.21 9.32
N GLY A 10 2.46 -31.14 9.62
CA GLY A 10 1.22 -30.81 10.32
C GLY A 10 0.13 -30.17 9.44
N PHE A 11 -0.81 -29.45 10.07
CA PHE A 11 -1.99 -28.91 9.39
C PHE A 11 -1.71 -27.54 8.74
N PRO A 12 -2.07 -27.33 7.47
CA PRO A 12 -1.76 -26.11 6.73
C PRO A 12 -2.49 -24.86 7.26
N ASN A 13 -3.55 -25.01 8.04
CA ASN A 13 -4.29 -23.90 8.67
C ASN A 13 -3.63 -23.34 9.94
N ILE A 14 -2.57 -23.99 10.45
CA ILE A 14 -1.81 -23.53 11.62
C ILE A 14 -0.72 -22.54 11.21
N TYR A 15 -0.26 -22.61 9.96
CA TYR A 15 0.77 -21.70 9.45
C TYR A 15 0.14 -20.37 9.02
N GLU A 16 0.70 -19.29 9.56
CA GLU A 16 0.42 -17.95 9.07
C GLU A 16 0.88 -17.89 7.60
N SER A 17 -0.01 -17.45 6.71
CA SER A 17 0.13 -17.68 5.26
C SER A 17 1.37 -17.06 4.62
N ASP A 18 2.06 -16.16 5.33
CA ASP A 18 3.26 -15.49 4.84
C ASP A 18 4.52 -16.37 4.90
N ASP A 19 4.58 -17.39 5.75
CA ASP A 19 5.74 -18.30 5.81
C ASP A 19 5.84 -19.26 4.60
N GLN A 20 4.81 -19.31 3.75
CA GLN A 20 4.71 -20.26 2.64
C GLN A 20 4.49 -19.62 1.26
N ARG A 21 4.44 -18.30 1.16
CA ARG A 21 4.21 -17.62 -0.13
C ARG A 21 5.50 -17.59 -0.95
N THR A 22 5.41 -18.06 -2.19
CA THR A 22 6.49 -17.93 -3.18
C THR A 22 6.16 -16.82 -4.16
N HIS A 23 7.05 -15.85 -4.30
CA HIS A 23 6.91 -14.80 -5.31
C HIS A 23 7.28 -15.26 -6.71
N SER A 24 6.58 -14.73 -7.70
CA SER A 24 6.91 -15.00 -9.10
C SER A 24 8.12 -14.18 -9.55
N ARG A 25 8.77 -14.61 -10.63
CA ARG A 25 9.92 -13.85 -11.18
C ARG A 25 9.49 -12.50 -11.76
N SER A 26 8.31 -12.42 -12.37
CA SER A 26 7.78 -11.16 -12.90
C SER A 26 7.52 -10.15 -11.79
N GLU A 27 6.98 -10.62 -10.66
CA GLU A 27 6.74 -9.83 -9.46
C GLU A 27 8.04 -9.24 -8.90
N ALA A 28 9.12 -10.03 -8.85
CA ALA A 28 10.44 -9.55 -8.47
C ALA A 28 11.00 -8.51 -9.46
N GLU A 29 10.76 -8.68 -10.76
CA GLU A 29 11.20 -7.71 -11.78
C GLU A 29 10.45 -6.38 -11.70
N ASP A 30 9.16 -6.42 -11.38
CA ASP A 30 8.34 -5.21 -11.22
C ASP A 30 8.72 -4.44 -9.94
N LEU A 31 8.89 -5.14 -8.82
CA LEU A 31 9.46 -4.56 -7.59
C LEU A 31 10.79 -3.86 -7.88
N ARG A 32 11.69 -4.49 -8.65
CA ARG A 32 12.99 -3.92 -9.01
C ARG A 32 12.86 -2.60 -9.79
N LYS A 33 11.90 -2.49 -10.70
CA LYS A 33 11.67 -1.25 -11.47
C LYS A 33 11.20 -0.11 -10.57
N HIS A 34 10.36 -0.42 -9.57
CA HIS A 34 9.79 0.58 -8.67
C HIS A 34 10.76 1.03 -7.57
N THR A 35 11.58 0.10 -7.07
CA THR A 35 12.50 0.34 -5.93
C THR A 35 13.92 0.69 -6.38
N GLY A 36 14.34 0.19 -7.54
CA GLY A 36 15.72 0.31 -8.02
C GLY A 36 16.69 -0.72 -7.42
N GLU A 37 16.22 -1.61 -6.53
CA GLU A 37 17.07 -2.58 -5.82
C GLU A 37 17.29 -3.88 -6.59
N ASN A 38 18.49 -4.45 -6.51
CA ASN A 38 18.83 -5.68 -7.23
C ASN A 38 18.39 -6.96 -6.50
N ILE A 39 17.08 -7.17 -6.43
CA ILE A 39 16.43 -8.33 -5.80
C ILE A 39 16.78 -9.66 -6.48
N LEU A 40 17.02 -9.62 -7.80
CA LEU A 40 17.36 -10.82 -8.58
C LEU A 40 18.79 -11.33 -8.35
N GLY A 41 19.67 -10.51 -7.77
CA GLY A 41 21.03 -10.88 -7.40
C GLY A 41 21.13 -11.76 -6.15
N PHE A 42 20.08 -11.80 -5.32
CA PHE A 42 20.05 -12.62 -4.11
C PHE A 42 19.77 -14.09 -4.41
N MET A 43 20.24 -14.96 -3.50
CA MET A 43 19.94 -16.38 -3.52
C MET A 43 18.41 -16.60 -3.47
N PRO A 44 17.88 -17.69 -4.07
CA PRO A 44 16.44 -17.92 -4.13
C PRO A 44 15.71 -17.88 -2.78
N LYS A 45 16.38 -18.31 -1.70
CA LYS A 45 15.83 -18.29 -0.34
C LYS A 45 15.76 -16.87 0.25
N ASP A 46 16.81 -16.07 0.05
CA ASP A 46 16.88 -14.70 0.59
C ASP A 46 16.06 -13.71 -0.25
N ARG A 47 15.86 -14.03 -1.54
CA ARG A 47 15.05 -13.24 -2.46
C ARG A 47 13.61 -13.04 -1.97
N GLN A 48 12.99 -14.09 -1.42
CA GLN A 48 11.61 -13.98 -0.95
C GLN A 48 11.48 -12.95 0.17
N ARG A 49 12.37 -13.06 1.17
CA ARG A 49 12.44 -12.11 2.29
C ARG A 49 12.66 -10.68 1.82
N GLU A 50 13.51 -10.47 0.82
CA GLU A 50 13.75 -9.13 0.29
C GLU A 50 12.54 -8.59 -0.50
N ILE A 51 11.83 -9.44 -1.24
CA ILE A 51 10.59 -9.04 -1.92
C ILE A 51 9.53 -8.64 -0.91
N ASP A 52 9.34 -9.42 0.17
CA ASP A 52 8.39 -9.09 1.24
C ASP A 52 8.73 -7.77 1.91
N ARG A 53 10.00 -7.59 2.27
CA ARG A 53 10.48 -6.33 2.85
C ARG A 53 10.19 -5.14 1.94
N LEU A 54 10.54 -5.22 0.66
CA LEU A 54 10.32 -4.12 -0.28
C LEU A 54 8.84 -3.81 -0.48
N ARG A 55 7.97 -4.83 -0.43
CA ARG A 55 6.51 -4.64 -0.48
C ARG A 55 5.99 -3.93 0.74
N GLU A 56 6.44 -4.33 1.92
CA GLU A 56 6.08 -3.65 3.17
C GLU A 56 6.51 -2.18 3.13
N GLU A 57 7.72 -1.90 2.65
CA GLU A 57 8.21 -0.54 2.46
C GLU A 57 7.34 0.25 1.46
N GLU A 58 6.94 -0.36 0.34
CA GLU A 58 6.05 0.26 -0.64
C GLU A 58 4.65 0.55 -0.07
N ILE A 59 4.08 -0.41 0.66
CA ILE A 59 2.79 -0.25 1.34
C ILE A 59 2.87 0.89 2.35
N ARG A 60 3.93 0.90 3.18
CA ARG A 60 4.17 1.94 4.18
C ARG A 60 4.33 3.31 3.53
N ARG A 61 5.06 3.40 2.42
CA ARG A 61 5.20 4.65 1.65
C ARG A 61 3.86 5.13 1.10
N LYS A 62 3.08 4.25 0.47
CA LYS A 62 1.74 4.57 -0.06
C LYS A 62 0.79 5.01 1.05
N GLN A 63 0.82 4.36 2.21
CA GLN A 63 0.04 4.76 3.38
C GLN A 63 0.48 6.14 3.89
N ALA A 64 1.78 6.38 4.01
CA ALA A 64 2.31 7.68 4.43
C ALA A 64 1.92 8.80 3.46
N GLU A 65 1.94 8.57 2.14
CA GLU A 65 1.47 9.53 1.15
C GLU A 65 -0.03 9.82 1.26
N LYS A 66 -0.86 8.81 1.57
CA LYS A 66 -2.29 9.01 1.83
C LYS A 66 -2.55 9.81 3.11
N VAL A 67 -1.81 9.51 4.19
CA VAL A 67 -1.90 10.24 5.47
C VAL A 67 -1.44 11.70 5.32
N LYS A 68 -0.47 11.98 4.44
CA LYS A 68 -0.07 13.35 4.12
C LYS A 68 -1.16 14.14 3.40
N LYS A 69 -1.99 13.46 2.61
CA LYS A 69 -3.10 14.10 1.87
C LYS A 69 -4.30 14.32 2.77
N ASP A 70 -4.75 13.28 3.48
CA ASP A 70 -5.90 13.36 4.38
C ASP A 70 -5.44 13.39 5.85
N PRO A 71 -5.55 14.54 6.54
CA PRO A 71 -5.13 14.68 7.92
C PRO A 71 -5.96 13.84 8.91
N THR A 72 -7.16 13.40 8.52
CA THR A 72 -8.04 12.57 9.37
C THR A 72 -7.72 11.08 9.27
N LEU A 73 -7.00 10.66 8.23
CA LEU A 73 -6.82 9.25 7.88
C LEU A 73 -6.01 8.47 8.93
N ALA A 74 -4.99 9.09 9.54
CA ALA A 74 -4.20 8.43 10.57
C ALA A 74 -5.07 8.01 11.77
N ALA A 75 -5.94 8.91 12.25
CA ALA A 75 -6.81 8.62 13.38
C ALA A 75 -7.81 7.51 13.04
N THR A 76 -8.45 7.59 11.87
CA THR A 76 -9.45 6.60 11.43
C THR A 76 -8.84 5.22 11.18
N MET A 77 -7.63 5.15 10.60
CA MET A 77 -6.89 3.89 10.42
C MET A 77 -6.59 3.17 11.74
N HIS A 78 -6.40 3.93 12.82
CA HIS A 78 -6.16 3.39 14.15
C HIS A 78 -7.44 3.21 14.99
N GLY A 79 -8.63 3.43 14.41
CA GLY A 79 -9.92 3.31 15.10
C GLY A 79 -10.22 4.45 16.09
N ASN A 80 -9.48 5.55 16.00
CA ASN A 80 -9.64 6.71 16.86
C ASN A 80 -10.47 7.81 16.18
N ALA A 81 -11.09 8.67 16.99
CA ALA A 81 -11.74 9.87 16.48
C ALA A 81 -10.68 10.91 16.03
N PRO A 82 -10.81 11.51 14.82
CA PRO A 82 -9.92 12.56 14.37
C PRO A 82 -10.05 13.83 15.22
N ALA A 83 -8.95 14.57 15.34
CA ALA A 83 -8.93 15.83 16.08
C ALA A 83 -9.76 16.90 15.37
N ARG A 84 -10.32 17.86 16.12
CA ARG A 84 -11.11 18.98 15.55
C ARG A 84 -10.34 19.75 14.48
N GLY A 85 -9.05 20.00 14.68
CA GLY A 85 -8.20 20.68 13.69
C GLY A 85 -8.07 19.88 12.39
N ALA A 86 -7.83 18.57 12.47
CA ALA A 86 -7.73 17.70 11.30
C ALA A 86 -9.04 17.63 10.50
N ILE A 87 -10.19 17.72 11.17
CA ILE A 87 -11.50 17.80 10.50
C ILE A 87 -11.61 19.11 9.72
N ILE A 88 -11.26 20.25 10.34
CA ILE A 88 -11.30 21.57 9.69
C ILE A 88 -10.33 21.64 8.51
N ASP A 89 -9.12 21.12 8.67
CA ASP A 89 -8.12 21.10 7.59
C ASP A 89 -8.62 20.30 6.38
N LYS A 90 -9.32 19.18 6.62
CA LYS A 90 -9.94 18.38 5.56
C LYS A 90 -11.09 19.13 4.88
N GLU A 91 -11.97 19.77 5.63
CA GLU A 91 -13.06 20.59 5.08
C GLU A 91 -12.52 21.71 4.18
N LEU A 92 -11.49 22.44 4.64
CA LEU A 92 -10.82 23.49 3.86
C LEU A 92 -10.20 22.95 2.58
N GLN A 93 -9.51 21.80 2.64
CA GLN A 93 -8.94 21.15 1.45
C GLN A 93 -10.02 20.76 0.44
N GLU A 94 -11.14 20.19 0.89
CA GLU A 94 -12.25 19.79 0.01
C GLU A 94 -12.92 21.01 -0.64
N GLU A 95 -13.08 22.10 0.10
CA GLU A 95 -13.58 23.37 -0.44
C GLU A 95 -12.64 23.96 -1.50
N ASP A 96 -11.34 24.02 -1.21
CA ASP A 96 -10.31 24.52 -2.13
C ASP A 96 -10.26 23.68 -3.42
N GLU A 97 -10.31 22.35 -3.32
CA GLU A 97 -10.37 21.45 -4.47
C GLU A 97 -11.64 21.67 -5.30
N ALA A 98 -12.80 21.86 -4.67
CA ALA A 98 -14.05 22.13 -5.36
C ALA A 98 -14.01 23.47 -6.11
N VAL A 99 -13.41 24.50 -5.51
CA VAL A 99 -13.20 25.81 -6.15
C VAL A 99 -12.22 25.71 -7.32
N LEU A 100 -11.12 24.97 -7.15
CA LEU A 100 -10.14 24.73 -8.22
C LEU A 100 -10.76 23.98 -9.40
N ARG A 101 -11.61 22.99 -9.16
CA ARG A 101 -12.33 22.27 -10.24
C ARG A 101 -13.26 23.21 -11.01
N LYS A 102 -14.08 24.00 -10.30
CA LYS A 102 -14.95 25.02 -10.93
C LYS A 102 -14.16 26.03 -11.76
N LYS A 103 -12.99 26.46 -11.26
CA LYS A 103 -12.10 27.39 -11.97
C LYS A 103 -11.40 26.73 -13.17
N GLY A 104 -10.96 25.49 -13.05
CA GLY A 104 -10.36 24.71 -14.13
C GLY A 104 -11.33 24.50 -15.29
N ASP A 105 -12.59 24.15 -14.97
CA ASP A 105 -13.66 24.00 -15.95
C ASP A 105 -13.98 25.32 -16.65
N ALA A 106 -13.96 26.44 -15.93
CA ALA A 106 -14.16 27.78 -16.50
C ALA A 106 -13.01 28.24 -17.43
N MET A 107 -11.79 27.70 -17.27
CA MET A 107 -10.61 28.06 -18.07
C MET A 107 -10.43 27.16 -19.30
N ALA A 108 -10.92 25.92 -19.28
CA ALA A 108 -10.81 24.97 -20.39
C ALA A 108 -11.68 25.34 -21.62
N GLY A 109 -12.64 26.26 -21.45
CA GLY A 109 -13.57 26.71 -22.50
C GLY A 109 -13.10 27.88 -23.38
N LYS A 110 -11.86 28.38 -23.24
CA LYS A 110 -11.38 29.54 -23.99
C LYS A 110 -10.24 29.17 -24.96
N LYS A 111 -10.56 28.35 -25.96
CA LYS A 111 -9.80 28.30 -27.21
C LYS A 111 -10.58 29.10 -28.25
N PHE A 112 -10.17 30.34 -28.49
CA PHE A 112 -10.48 31.12 -29.69
C PHE A 112 -9.37 30.91 -30.70
#